data_AF-A0A950XKL4-F1
#
_entry.id   AF-A0A950XKL4-F1
#
_cell.length_a   1.000
_cell.length_b   1.000
_cell.length_c   1.000
_cell.angle_alpha   90.00
_cell.angle_beta   90.00
_cell.angle_gamma   90.00
#
_symmetry.space_group_name_H-M   'P 1'
#
loop_
_entity.id
_entity.type
_entity.pdbx_description
1 polymer ?
#
loop_
_entity_poly.entity_id
_entity_poly.type
_entity_poly.pdbx_seq_one_letter_code
_entity_poly.pdbx_strand_id
1 'polypeptide(L)'
;MLELAHGPLRDRWRPPNYHADVAALLPGLATHGLIDTSNRYELQDAVVRNKRRYESSDAIEGEPLLANSGPVSARLENALRFLVDEKPGFFSRLQGRFRGITLVDLGAGDSWHGHTVASMLGCAGYVAAEPYHAVNLNENLRDNSDHLERRHREGKAPMPVPWAVIPEDMRTLLNRVTPNTISVMATGIDHYILSPQYAAEVVSQMSRTIHNDGAGIFLGSAILGWSLADSGEFWEHQATPTDPEDPFSVASYLVMRLP
;
A
#
# COMPACT_ATOMS: atom_id res chain seq x y z
N MET A 1 -12.62 -23.95 1.94
CA MET A 1 -13.94 -23.28 1.98
C MET A 1 -14.16 -22.86 3.43
N LEU A 2 -13.78 -21.63 3.77
CA LEU A 2 -13.88 -21.07 5.14
C LEU A 2 -15.27 -20.46 5.31
N GLU A 3 -16.11 -21.02 6.19
CA GLU A 3 -17.36 -20.39 6.60
C GLU A 3 -17.06 -19.19 7.51
N LEU A 4 -17.30 -17.98 7.00
CA LEU A 4 -17.34 -16.78 7.82
C LEU A 4 -18.72 -16.67 8.46
N ALA A 5 -18.78 -16.80 9.78
CA ALA A 5 -20.01 -16.66 10.55
C ALA A 5 -20.49 -15.20 10.54
N HIS A 6 -21.63 -14.94 9.89
CA HIS A 6 -22.29 -13.63 9.92
C HIS A 6 -23.78 -13.79 10.32
N GLY A 7 -24.14 -13.23 11.47
CA GLY A 7 -25.52 -13.06 11.91
C GLY A 7 -26.25 -11.93 11.15
N PRO A 8 -27.58 -11.81 11.27
CA PRO A 8 -28.38 -10.95 10.41
C PRO A 8 -28.38 -9.50 10.90
N LEU A 9 -27.58 -8.65 10.26
CA LEU A 9 -27.72 -7.18 10.30
C LEU A 9 -28.30 -6.71 8.97
N ARG A 10 -29.62 -6.70 8.83
CA ARG A 10 -30.28 -6.31 7.56
C ARG A 10 -30.99 -4.97 7.54
N ASP A 11 -31.21 -4.28 8.66
CA ASP A 11 -32.03 -3.07 8.63
C ASP A 11 -31.24 -1.80 9.02
N ARG A 12 -31.08 -0.92 8.01
CA ARG A 12 -30.59 0.47 8.03
C ARG A 12 -29.07 0.70 7.95
N TRP A 13 -28.36 -0.03 7.10
CA TRP A 13 -27.01 0.38 6.69
C TRP A 13 -27.07 1.20 5.40
N ARG A 14 -26.73 2.49 5.48
CA ARG A 14 -26.31 3.27 4.31
C ARG A 14 -24.81 2.99 4.12
N PRO A 15 -24.32 2.74 2.90
CA PRO A 15 -22.89 2.59 2.69
C PRO A 15 -22.19 3.85 3.22
N PRO A 16 -21.21 3.75 4.14
CA PRO A 16 -20.40 4.89 4.48
C PRO A 16 -19.73 5.35 3.19
N ASN A 17 -19.60 6.66 3.01
CA ASN A 17 -18.62 7.15 2.06
C ASN A 17 -17.26 6.64 2.55
N TYR A 18 -16.76 5.57 1.95
CA TYR A 18 -15.48 4.94 2.34
C TYR A 18 -14.26 5.82 2.01
N HIS A 19 -14.52 6.91 1.31
CA HIS A 19 -13.63 8.04 1.22
C HIS A 19 -13.50 8.69 2.60
N ALA A 20 -12.54 8.19 3.38
CA ALA A 20 -12.33 8.63 4.74
C ALA A 20 -11.60 9.98 4.75
N ASP A 21 -11.89 10.78 5.78
CA ASP A 21 -11.00 11.88 6.14
C ASP A 21 -9.62 11.29 6.46
N VAL A 22 -8.57 11.80 5.82
CA VAL A 22 -7.19 11.38 6.05
C VAL A 22 -6.83 11.47 7.53
N ALA A 23 -7.36 12.49 8.24
CA ALA A 23 -7.15 12.65 9.66
C ALA A 23 -7.78 11.52 10.51
N ALA A 24 -8.82 10.86 9.99
CA ALA A 24 -9.41 9.68 10.63
C ALA A 24 -8.57 8.41 10.40
N LEU A 25 -7.89 8.31 9.25
CA LEU A 25 -7.02 7.16 8.93
C LEU A 25 -5.61 7.26 9.51
N LEU A 26 -5.11 8.49 9.68
CA LEU A 26 -3.79 8.78 10.23
C LEU A 26 -3.93 9.80 11.39
N PRO A 27 -4.30 9.34 12.60
CA PRO A 27 -4.46 10.20 13.74
C PRO A 27 -3.14 10.94 14.06
N GLY A 28 -3.21 12.27 14.15
CA GLY A 28 -2.04 13.12 14.41
C GLY A 28 -1.32 13.61 13.16
N LEU A 29 -1.78 13.29 11.96
CA LEU A 29 -1.31 14.00 10.77
C LEU A 29 -1.66 15.48 10.93
N ALA A 30 -0.65 16.35 10.86
CA ALA A 30 -0.87 17.79 10.95
C ALA A 30 -1.89 18.19 9.89
N THR A 31 -3.05 18.72 10.31
CA THR A 31 -4.19 19.07 9.44
C THR A 31 -3.88 20.16 8.41
N HIS A 32 -2.69 20.76 8.48
CA HIS A 32 -2.27 21.83 7.59
C HIS A 32 -1.86 21.25 6.23
N GLY A 33 -2.60 21.60 5.19
CA GLY A 33 -2.28 21.28 3.80
C GLY A 33 -2.72 19.90 3.32
N LEU A 34 -3.61 19.22 4.07
CA LEU A 34 -4.29 18.04 3.54
C LEU A 34 -5.20 18.45 2.38
N ILE A 35 -5.07 17.73 1.26
CA ILE A 35 -5.90 17.92 0.08
C ILE A 35 -7.22 17.20 0.32
N ASP A 36 -8.34 17.83 -0.02
CA ASP A 36 -9.61 17.12 -0.03
C ASP A 36 -9.57 16.09 -1.17
N THR A 37 -9.28 14.84 -0.83
CA THR A 37 -9.15 13.76 -1.81
C THR A 37 -10.52 13.41 -2.42
N SER A 38 -11.62 13.98 -1.90
CA SER A 38 -12.95 13.85 -2.49
C SER A 38 -13.14 14.82 -3.66
N ASN A 39 -12.42 15.95 -3.65
CA ASN A 39 -12.43 16.99 -4.66
C ASN A 39 -11.42 16.68 -5.79
N ARG A 40 -11.95 16.26 -6.94
CA ARG A 40 -11.15 15.91 -8.13
C ARG A 40 -10.24 17.05 -8.60
N TYR A 41 -10.69 18.31 -8.50
CA TYR A 41 -9.92 19.46 -8.97
C TYR A 41 -8.71 19.73 -8.09
N GLU A 42 -8.86 19.67 -6.77
CA GLU A 42 -7.74 19.85 -5.83
C GLU A 42 -6.69 18.73 -5.97
N LEU A 43 -7.12 17.48 -6.16
CA LEU A 43 -6.23 16.37 -6.48
C LEU A 43 -5.46 16.62 -7.77
N GLN A 44 -6.13 17.08 -8.83
CA GLN A 44 -5.48 17.35 -10.11
C GLN A 44 -4.46 18.49 -10.02
N ASP A 45 -4.79 19.57 -9.31
CA ASP A 45 -3.86 20.67 -9.06
C ASP A 45 -2.65 20.23 -8.23
N ALA A 46 -2.83 19.33 -7.28
CA ALA A 46 -1.73 18.75 -6.52
C ALA A 46 -0.80 17.89 -7.39
N VAL A 47 -1.35 17.02 -8.21
CA VAL A 47 -0.58 16.21 -9.18
C VAL A 47 0.23 17.12 -10.11
N VAL A 48 -0.39 18.17 -10.66
CA VAL A 48 0.31 19.13 -11.54
C VAL A 48 1.44 19.84 -10.80
N ARG A 49 1.23 20.27 -9.55
CA ARG A 49 2.27 20.91 -8.73
C ARG A 49 3.43 19.97 -8.43
N ASN A 50 3.16 18.71 -8.12
CA ASN A 50 4.20 17.73 -7.82
C ASN A 50 4.99 17.33 -9.06
N LYS A 51 4.31 17.13 -10.18
CA LYS A 51 4.97 16.85 -11.46
C LYS A 51 5.99 17.94 -11.80
N ARG A 52 5.62 19.21 -11.66
CA ARG A 52 6.55 20.35 -11.85
C ARG A 52 7.73 20.34 -10.88
N ARG A 53 7.51 20.00 -9.60
CA ARG A 53 8.60 19.90 -8.61
C ARG A 53 9.58 18.80 -8.99
N TYR A 54 9.08 17.65 -9.42
CA TYR A 54 9.92 16.52 -9.76
C TYR A 54 10.71 16.74 -11.05
N GLU A 55 10.09 17.33 -12.07
CA GLU A 55 10.75 17.79 -13.31
C GLU A 55 11.83 18.86 -13.05
N SER A 56 11.77 19.57 -11.91
CA SER A 56 12.75 20.58 -11.51
C SER A 56 13.85 20.06 -10.57
N SER A 57 13.66 18.90 -9.95
CA SER A 57 14.72 18.18 -9.24
C SER A 57 15.48 17.28 -10.22
N ASP A 58 16.73 16.92 -9.94
CA ASP A 58 17.57 16.02 -10.77
C ASP A 58 17.02 14.58 -10.85
N ALA A 59 15.78 14.42 -11.31
CA ALA A 59 15.14 13.15 -11.56
C ALA A 59 15.81 12.50 -12.77
N ILE A 60 16.33 11.30 -12.57
CA ILE A 60 16.84 10.46 -13.64
C ILE A 60 15.63 10.08 -14.50
N GLU A 61 15.60 10.54 -15.75
CA GLU A 61 14.65 10.04 -16.75
C GLU A 61 14.89 8.53 -16.94
N GLY A 62 14.13 7.71 -16.21
CA GLY A 62 14.05 6.28 -16.45
C GLY A 62 13.05 5.99 -17.56
N GLU A 63 13.50 5.33 -18.63
CA GLU A 63 12.63 4.74 -19.64
C GLU A 63 11.59 3.81 -18.97
N PRO A 64 10.31 3.82 -19.38
CA PRO A 64 9.29 2.92 -18.84
C PRO A 64 9.66 1.47 -19.14
N LEU A 65 10.04 0.72 -18.10
CA LEU A 65 10.39 -0.69 -18.21
C LEU A 65 9.14 -1.56 -18.51
N LEU A 66 9.09 -1.99 -19.77
CA LEU A 66 8.57 -3.24 -20.35
C LEU A 66 7.19 -3.76 -19.91
N ALA A 67 6.25 -3.62 -20.85
CA ALA A 67 4.84 -4.01 -20.84
C ALA A 67 4.51 -5.53 -20.92
N ASN A 68 5.40 -6.44 -20.54
CA ASN A 68 5.22 -7.89 -20.84
C ASN A 68 5.00 -8.82 -19.64
N SER A 69 4.57 -8.28 -18.51
CA SER A 69 3.91 -9.07 -17.50
C SER A 69 2.71 -8.31 -16.97
N GLY A 70 1.60 -9.00 -16.68
CA GLY A 70 0.40 -8.34 -16.13
C GLY A 70 0.76 -7.40 -14.96
N PRO A 71 -0.08 -6.39 -14.68
CA PRO A 71 0.27 -5.32 -13.74
C PRO A 71 0.79 -5.90 -12.42
N VAL A 72 1.92 -5.39 -11.92
CA VAL A 72 2.63 -5.87 -10.71
C VAL A 72 1.67 -6.08 -9.53
N SER A 73 0.64 -5.24 -9.46
CA SER A 73 -0.43 -5.30 -8.48
C SER A 73 -1.32 -6.55 -8.56
N ALA A 74 -1.57 -7.11 -9.75
CA ALA A 74 -2.30 -8.38 -9.90
C ALA A 74 -1.46 -9.58 -9.40
N ARG A 75 -0.13 -9.49 -9.50
CA ARG A 75 0.78 -10.49 -8.92
C ARG A 75 0.72 -10.48 -7.39
N LEU A 76 0.59 -9.30 -6.78
CA LEU A 76 0.44 -9.15 -5.33
C LEU A 76 -0.84 -9.83 -4.81
N GLU A 77 -1.99 -9.59 -5.44
CA GLU A 77 -3.23 -10.26 -5.04
C GLU A 77 -3.10 -11.78 -5.19
N ASN A 78 -2.56 -12.26 -6.31
CA ASN A 78 -2.36 -13.69 -6.54
C ASN A 78 -1.43 -14.33 -5.52
N ALA A 79 -0.35 -13.64 -5.12
CA ALA A 79 0.54 -14.15 -4.10
C ALA A 79 -0.08 -14.17 -2.70
N LEU A 80 -0.89 -13.18 -2.33
CA LEU A 80 -1.64 -13.25 -1.08
C LEU A 80 -2.67 -14.37 -1.11
N ARG A 81 -3.35 -14.60 -2.23
CA ARG A 81 -4.23 -15.76 -2.41
C ARG A 81 -3.47 -17.07 -2.24
N PHE A 82 -2.31 -17.18 -2.88
CA PHE A 82 -1.41 -18.32 -2.68
C PHE A 82 -1.02 -18.49 -1.20
N LEU A 83 -0.69 -17.41 -0.47
CA LEU A 83 -0.39 -17.50 0.96
C LEU A 83 -1.60 -17.95 1.79
N VAL A 84 -2.81 -17.50 1.44
CA VAL A 84 -4.05 -17.94 2.09
C VAL A 84 -4.25 -19.44 1.90
N ASP A 85 -4.07 -19.94 0.69
CA ASP A 85 -4.39 -21.32 0.33
C ASP A 85 -3.29 -22.30 0.74
N GLU A 86 -2.03 -21.97 0.44
CA GLU A 86 -0.88 -22.88 0.56
C GLU A 86 -0.08 -22.66 1.86
N LYS A 87 -0.17 -21.48 2.48
CA LYS A 87 0.58 -21.13 3.70
C LYS A 87 -0.30 -20.44 4.77
N PRO A 88 -1.45 -21.02 5.15
CA PRO A 88 -2.44 -20.36 6.01
C PRO A 88 -1.88 -19.93 7.38
N GLY A 89 -0.93 -20.69 7.93
CA GLY A 89 -0.26 -20.31 9.19
C GLY A 89 0.62 -19.07 9.07
N PHE A 90 1.27 -18.86 7.93
CA PHE A 90 2.04 -17.64 7.65
C PHE A 90 1.10 -16.47 7.40
N PHE A 91 0.07 -16.66 6.57
CA PHE A 91 -0.95 -15.64 6.32
C PHE A 91 -1.63 -15.17 7.61
N SER A 92 -1.96 -16.07 8.54
CA SER A 92 -2.53 -15.70 9.84
C SER A 92 -1.59 -14.84 10.69
N ARG A 93 -0.29 -15.15 10.70
CA ARG A 93 0.72 -14.31 11.37
C ARG A 93 0.81 -12.93 10.72
N LEU A 94 0.82 -12.87 9.38
CA LEU A 94 0.82 -11.63 8.62
C LEU A 94 -0.44 -10.81 8.96
N GLN A 95 -1.61 -11.42 8.91
CA GLN A 95 -2.87 -10.77 9.27
C GLN A 95 -2.83 -10.20 10.70
N GLY A 96 -2.26 -10.93 11.66
CA GLY A 96 -2.08 -10.46 13.03
C GLY A 96 -1.25 -9.18 13.17
N ARG A 97 -0.33 -8.91 12.22
CA ARG A 97 0.54 -7.72 12.20
C ARG A 97 -0.11 -6.48 11.59
N PHE A 98 -1.07 -6.68 10.69
CA PHE A 98 -1.71 -5.58 9.98
C PHE A 98 -3.10 -5.27 10.53
N ARG A 99 -3.72 -6.22 11.24
CA ARG A 99 -5.09 -6.09 11.72
C ARG A 99 -5.25 -4.86 12.61
N GLY A 100 -6.19 -4.00 12.24
CA GLY A 100 -6.49 -2.78 13.00
C GLY A 100 -5.42 -1.68 12.90
N ILE A 101 -4.39 -1.85 12.07
CA ILE A 101 -3.37 -0.84 11.77
C ILE A 101 -3.63 -0.28 10.37
N THR A 102 -3.41 1.01 10.15
CA THR A 102 -3.54 1.62 8.81
C THR A 102 -2.37 1.18 7.93
N LEU A 103 -2.68 0.67 6.73
CA LEU A 103 -1.66 0.35 5.73
C LEU A 103 -1.40 1.56 4.84
N VAL A 104 -0.13 1.98 4.74
CA VAL A 104 0.33 3.02 3.80
C VAL A 104 1.03 2.36 2.62
N ASP A 105 0.48 2.52 1.43
CA ASP A 105 1.07 2.06 0.16
C ASP A 105 1.89 3.17 -0.48
N LEU A 106 3.21 2.97 -0.50
CA LEU A 106 4.21 3.91 -0.94
C LEU A 106 4.43 3.71 -2.44
N GLY A 107 4.01 4.68 -3.26
CA GLY A 107 4.07 4.57 -4.72
C GLY A 107 3.04 3.58 -5.26
N ALA A 108 1.77 3.79 -4.90
CA ALA A 108 0.69 2.87 -5.24
C ALA A 108 0.38 2.76 -6.75
N GLY A 109 0.89 3.69 -7.57
CA GLY A 109 0.57 3.78 -8.99
C GLY A 109 -0.92 4.09 -9.19
N ASP A 110 -1.52 3.57 -10.26
CA ASP A 110 -2.95 3.73 -10.54
C ASP A 110 -3.80 2.54 -10.04
N SER A 111 -3.23 1.65 -9.24
CA SER A 111 -3.82 0.34 -8.98
C SER A 111 -4.54 0.19 -7.64
N TRP A 112 -5.75 -0.38 -7.65
CA TRP A 112 -6.56 -0.61 -6.45
C TRP A 112 -6.17 -1.86 -5.64
N HIS A 113 -5.21 -2.68 -6.10
CA HIS A 113 -4.94 -3.97 -5.45
C HIS A 113 -4.35 -3.81 -4.04
N GLY A 114 -3.62 -2.72 -3.77
CA GLY A 114 -3.12 -2.44 -2.43
C GLY A 114 -4.24 -2.30 -1.38
N HIS A 115 -5.38 -1.75 -1.81
CA HIS A 115 -6.59 -1.68 -0.98
C HIS A 115 -7.21 -3.05 -0.72
N THR A 116 -7.20 -3.93 -1.72
CA THR A 116 -7.61 -5.34 -1.56
C THR A 116 -6.73 -6.06 -0.55
N VAL A 117 -5.42 -5.83 -0.61
CA VAL A 117 -4.46 -6.37 0.37
C VAL A 117 -4.79 -5.90 1.78
N ALA A 118 -5.00 -4.59 1.96
CA ALA A 118 -5.39 -4.03 3.26
C ALA A 118 -6.68 -4.68 3.79
N SER A 119 -7.65 -4.90 2.90
CA SER A 119 -8.92 -5.56 3.23
C SER A 119 -8.72 -7.03 3.61
N MET A 120 -7.91 -7.78 2.88
CA MET A 120 -7.58 -9.18 3.20
C MET A 120 -6.86 -9.31 4.55
N LEU A 121 -5.99 -8.37 4.86
CA LEU A 121 -5.22 -8.34 6.11
C LEU A 121 -6.02 -7.78 7.30
N GLY A 122 -7.20 -7.20 7.05
CA GLY A 122 -8.06 -6.64 8.10
C GLY A 122 -7.50 -5.36 8.71
N CYS A 123 -6.81 -4.55 7.92
CA CYS A 123 -6.29 -3.24 8.31
C CYS A 123 -7.41 -2.30 8.82
N ALA A 124 -7.06 -1.29 9.61
CA ALA A 124 -8.02 -0.24 10.00
C ALA A 124 -8.41 0.66 8.82
N GLY A 125 -7.51 0.81 7.86
CA GLY A 125 -7.69 1.62 6.66
C GLY A 125 -6.51 1.47 5.70
N TYR A 126 -6.64 2.14 4.56
CA TYR A 126 -5.65 2.14 3.49
C TYR A 126 -5.35 3.58 3.05
N VAL A 127 -4.07 3.95 3.00
CA VAL A 127 -3.62 5.25 2.50
C VAL A 127 -2.62 5.02 1.38
N ALA A 128 -2.90 5.55 0.20
CA ALA A 128 -1.97 5.49 -0.92
C ALA A 128 -1.20 6.81 -1.05
N ALA A 129 0.12 6.74 -1.13
CA ALA A 129 0.99 7.85 -1.52
C ALA A 129 1.31 7.74 -3.01
N GLU A 130 0.79 8.67 -3.83
CA GLU A 130 0.97 8.60 -5.28
C GLU A 130 1.03 10.01 -5.92
N PRO A 131 2.22 10.53 -6.27
CA PRO A 131 2.34 11.89 -6.76
C PRO A 131 1.89 12.08 -8.23
N TYR A 132 1.84 11.04 -9.05
CA TYR A 132 1.59 11.13 -10.50
C TYR A 132 0.23 10.59 -10.93
N HIS A 133 -0.20 9.50 -10.32
CA HIS A 133 -1.40 8.75 -10.71
C HIS A 133 -2.56 8.86 -9.71
N ALA A 134 -2.49 9.77 -8.74
CA ALA A 134 -3.47 9.89 -7.66
C ALA A 134 -4.92 10.04 -8.14
N VAL A 135 -5.16 10.78 -9.23
CA VAL A 135 -6.50 10.94 -9.81
C VAL A 135 -7.03 9.59 -10.31
N ASN A 136 -6.27 8.90 -11.16
CA ASN A 136 -6.64 7.60 -11.71
C ASN A 136 -6.81 6.55 -10.61
N LEU A 137 -5.91 6.55 -9.62
CA LEU A 137 -5.98 5.65 -8.48
C LEU A 137 -7.27 5.86 -7.68
N ASN A 138 -7.63 7.11 -7.39
CA ASN A 138 -8.84 7.41 -6.63
C ASN A 138 -10.11 7.03 -7.40
N GLU A 139 -10.14 7.24 -8.72
CA GLU A 139 -11.22 6.78 -9.60
C GLU A 139 -11.31 5.24 -9.60
N ASN A 140 -10.19 4.54 -9.77
CA ASN A 140 -10.15 3.09 -9.72
C ASN A 140 -10.58 2.53 -8.36
N LEU A 141 -10.21 3.15 -7.24
CA LEU A 141 -10.66 2.74 -5.90
C LEU A 141 -12.17 2.89 -5.73
N ARG A 142 -12.76 4.00 -6.20
CA ARG A 142 -14.21 4.22 -6.17
C ARG A 142 -14.97 3.20 -7.03
N ASP A 143 -14.49 2.96 -8.24
CA ASP A 143 -15.15 2.01 -9.16
C ASP A 143 -15.08 0.57 -8.63
N ASN A 144 -14.00 0.21 -7.94
CA ASN A 144 -13.80 -1.14 -7.41
C ASN A 144 -14.36 -1.34 -5.99
N SER A 145 -14.57 -0.30 -5.19
CA SER A 145 -15.14 -0.42 -3.83
C SER A 145 -16.55 -1.00 -3.87
N ASP A 146 -17.41 -0.50 -4.77
CA ASP A 146 -18.78 -0.98 -4.95
C ASP A 146 -18.80 -2.48 -5.32
N HIS A 147 -17.84 -2.88 -6.18
CA HIS A 147 -17.67 -4.26 -6.57
C HIS A 147 -17.26 -5.15 -5.39
N LEU A 148 -16.27 -4.71 -4.60
CA LEU A 148 -15.78 -5.45 -3.43
C LEU A 148 -16.84 -5.57 -2.34
N GLU A 149 -17.62 -4.52 -2.07
CA GLU A 149 -18.73 -4.55 -1.11
C GLU A 149 -19.80 -5.56 -1.51
N ARG A 150 -20.19 -5.58 -2.79
CA ARG A 150 -21.15 -6.57 -3.30
C ARG A 150 -20.62 -7.98 -3.10
N ARG A 151 -19.35 -8.24 -3.46
CA ARG A 151 -18.73 -9.55 -3.25
C ARG A 151 -18.61 -9.91 -1.78
N HIS A 152 -18.36 -8.96 -0.89
CA HIS A 152 -18.33 -9.19 0.55
C HIS A 152 -19.70 -9.63 1.07
N ARG A 153 -20.79 -8.97 0.68
CA ARG A 153 -22.17 -9.37 1.02
C ARG A 153 -22.53 -10.77 0.54
N GLU A 154 -21.88 -11.23 -0.52
CA GLU A 154 -22.01 -12.59 -1.05
C GLU A 154 -21.08 -13.61 -0.38
N GLY A 155 -20.24 -13.20 0.59
CA GLY A 155 -19.24 -14.04 1.22
C GLY A 155 -18.05 -14.38 0.31
N LYS A 156 -17.84 -13.63 -0.77
CA LYS A 156 -16.85 -13.90 -1.83
C LYS A 156 -15.62 -12.97 -1.81
N ALA A 157 -15.58 -12.01 -0.88
CA ALA A 157 -14.49 -11.05 -0.71
C ALA A 157 -14.41 -10.58 0.75
N PRO A 158 -13.23 -10.12 1.22
CA PRO A 158 -13.11 -9.41 2.49
C PRO A 158 -13.91 -8.11 2.47
N MET A 159 -14.24 -7.60 3.66
CA MET A 159 -14.89 -6.28 3.81
C MET A 159 -13.90 -5.20 3.34
N PRO A 160 -14.30 -4.29 2.44
CA PRO A 160 -13.52 -3.11 2.10
C PRO A 160 -13.17 -2.28 3.32
N VAL A 161 -11.92 -1.87 3.43
CA VAL A 161 -11.47 -0.90 4.44
C VAL A 161 -11.66 0.54 3.94
N PRO A 162 -11.82 1.55 4.80
CA PRO A 162 -11.82 2.94 4.35
C PRO A 162 -10.48 3.33 3.73
N TRP A 163 -10.49 4.25 2.77
CA TRP A 163 -9.27 4.67 2.07
C TRP A 163 -9.11 6.18 1.91
N ALA A 164 -7.87 6.59 1.65
CA ALA A 164 -7.51 7.90 1.13
C ALA A 164 -6.34 7.83 0.14
N VAL A 165 -6.29 8.79 -0.79
CA VAL A 165 -5.20 8.91 -1.78
C VAL A 165 -4.50 10.25 -1.60
N ILE A 166 -3.26 10.23 -1.16
CA ILE A 166 -2.44 11.42 -0.94
C ILE A 166 -1.58 11.66 -2.19
N PRO A 167 -1.80 12.75 -2.92
CA PRO A 167 -0.98 13.09 -4.07
C PRO A 167 0.33 13.72 -3.58
N GLU A 168 1.21 12.92 -3.00
CA GLU A 168 2.53 13.32 -2.51
C GLU A 168 3.51 12.17 -2.71
N ASP A 169 4.81 12.50 -2.75
CA ASP A 169 5.85 11.48 -2.70
C ASP A 169 5.94 10.82 -1.32
N MET A 170 6.52 9.61 -1.31
CA MET A 170 6.65 8.76 -0.13
C MET A 170 7.29 9.49 1.05
N ARG A 171 8.38 10.24 0.80
CA ARG A 171 9.16 10.91 1.86
C ARG A 171 8.34 12.06 2.46
N THR A 172 7.70 12.87 1.63
CA THR A 172 6.85 13.98 2.08
C THR A 172 5.69 13.51 2.94
N LEU A 173 5.01 12.42 2.56
CA LEU A 173 3.96 11.83 3.39
C LEU A 173 4.54 11.35 4.73
N LEU A 174 5.55 10.47 4.70
CA LEU A 174 6.08 9.83 5.90
C LEU A 174 6.65 10.84 6.91
N ASN A 175 7.21 11.96 6.46
CA ASN A 175 7.67 13.05 7.32
C ASN A 175 6.55 13.64 8.20
N ARG A 176 5.28 13.56 7.77
CA ARG A 176 4.12 14.07 8.51
C ARG A 176 3.40 12.99 9.31
N VAL A 177 3.71 11.72 9.06
CA VAL A 177 3.13 10.59 9.81
C VAL A 177 3.75 10.54 11.20
N THR A 178 2.88 10.37 12.20
CA THR A 178 3.25 10.17 13.60
C THR A 178 4.11 8.90 13.73
N PRO A 179 5.21 8.92 14.53
CA PRO A 179 5.98 7.72 14.80
C PRO A 179 5.12 6.56 15.31
N ASN A 180 5.48 5.31 14.99
CA ASN A 180 4.85 4.10 15.56
C ASN A 180 3.31 4.04 15.37
N THR A 181 2.81 4.25 14.14
CA THR A 181 1.35 4.28 13.87
C THR A 181 0.88 3.49 12.66
N ILE A 182 1.76 3.14 11.72
CA ILE A 182 1.34 2.57 10.44
C ILE A 182 1.98 1.21 10.15
N SER A 183 1.42 0.47 9.21
CA SER A 183 2.15 -0.55 8.46
C SER A 183 2.40 -0.01 7.06
N VAL A 184 3.43 -0.52 6.37
CA VAL A 184 3.79 -0.02 5.04
C VAL A 184 3.73 -1.10 3.98
N MET A 185 3.54 -0.69 2.75
CA MET A 185 3.70 -1.51 1.58
C MET A 185 4.34 -0.70 0.47
N ALA A 186 5.07 -1.36 -0.42
CA ALA A 186 5.60 -0.77 -1.63
C ALA A 186 5.67 -1.84 -2.73
N THR A 187 5.20 -1.50 -3.93
CA THR A 187 5.21 -2.44 -5.06
C THR A 187 5.81 -1.83 -6.32
N GLY A 188 6.61 -2.61 -7.05
CA GLY A 188 7.19 -2.21 -8.34
C GLY A 188 8.20 -1.07 -8.30
N ILE A 189 8.83 -0.78 -7.14
CA ILE A 189 9.78 0.33 -6.99
C ILE A 189 11.23 -0.16 -7.00
N ASP A 190 11.89 -0.06 -8.14
CA ASP A 190 13.28 -0.48 -8.30
C ASP A 190 14.29 0.69 -8.29
N HIS A 191 15.56 0.38 -8.53
CA HIS A 191 16.66 1.36 -8.58
C HIS A 191 16.64 2.27 -9.81
N TYR A 192 15.76 2.00 -10.80
CA TYR A 192 15.51 2.94 -11.90
C TYR A 192 14.50 4.01 -11.51
N ILE A 193 13.67 3.74 -10.51
CA ILE A 193 12.65 4.67 -10.01
C ILE A 193 13.22 5.55 -8.89
N LEU A 194 13.95 4.97 -7.94
CA LEU A 194 14.52 5.69 -6.80
C LEU A 194 16.04 5.74 -6.84
N SER A 195 16.59 6.94 -6.61
CA SER A 195 18.03 7.05 -6.31
C SER A 195 18.34 6.39 -4.95
N PRO A 196 19.54 5.82 -4.77
CA PRO A 196 19.95 5.23 -3.50
C PRO A 196 19.83 6.19 -2.30
N GLN A 197 20.14 7.47 -2.51
CA GLN A 197 20.04 8.50 -1.47
C GLN A 197 18.58 8.71 -1.06
N TYR A 198 17.67 8.85 -2.01
CA TYR A 198 16.26 9.02 -1.70
C TYR A 198 15.66 7.76 -1.05
N ALA A 199 16.05 6.56 -1.51
CA ALA A 199 15.63 5.31 -0.89
C ALA A 199 16.07 5.25 0.59
N ALA A 200 17.31 5.65 0.91
CA ALA A 200 17.80 5.70 2.29
C ALA A 200 17.00 6.69 3.16
N GLU A 201 16.63 7.85 2.62
CA GLU A 201 15.78 8.82 3.34
C GLU A 201 14.37 8.28 3.59
N VAL A 202 13.76 7.62 2.60
CA VAL A 202 12.45 6.97 2.73
C VAL A 202 12.49 5.88 3.80
N VAL A 203 13.51 5.01 3.75
CA VAL A 203 13.73 3.95 4.74
C VAL A 203 13.88 4.51 6.15
N SER A 204 14.66 5.59 6.32
CA SER A 204 14.79 6.25 7.62
C SER A 204 13.44 6.74 8.18
N GLN A 205 12.56 7.27 7.32
CA GLN A 205 11.21 7.67 7.74
C GLN A 205 10.29 6.48 7.99
N MET A 206 10.43 5.40 7.24
CA MET A 206 9.69 4.16 7.47
C MET A 206 10.00 3.58 8.84
N SER A 207 11.28 3.42 9.20
CA SER A 207 11.70 2.89 10.52
C SER A 207 11.08 3.68 11.68
N ARG A 208 10.95 5.01 11.54
CA ARG A 208 10.31 5.85 12.57
C ARG A 208 8.79 5.65 12.66
N THR A 209 8.11 5.45 11.53
CA THR A 209 6.64 5.55 11.42
C THR A 209 5.92 4.22 11.56
N ILE A 210 6.57 3.12 11.22
CA ILE A 210 5.99 1.78 11.32
C ILE A 210 5.66 1.46 12.78
N HIS A 211 4.48 0.91 13.01
CA HIS A 211 4.00 0.49 14.31
C HIS A 211 4.82 -0.69 14.84
N ASN A 212 5.03 -0.76 16.16
CA ASN A 212 5.80 -1.80 16.85
C ASN A 212 5.25 -3.22 16.65
N ASP A 213 3.94 -3.32 16.46
CA ASP A 213 3.27 -4.56 16.05
C ASP A 213 3.01 -4.65 14.55
N GLY A 214 3.28 -3.57 13.83
CA GLY A 214 3.10 -3.44 12.38
C GLY A 214 4.14 -4.22 11.58
N ALA A 215 4.01 -4.10 10.27
CA ALA A 215 4.94 -4.72 9.34
C ALA A 215 5.02 -4.00 7.99
N GLY A 216 6.03 -4.35 7.20
CA GLY A 216 6.20 -3.89 5.83
C GLY A 216 6.05 -5.00 4.80
N ILE A 217 5.42 -4.76 3.64
CA ILE A 217 5.37 -5.67 2.49
C ILE A 217 6.07 -5.01 1.29
N PHE A 218 7.12 -5.64 0.76
CA PHE A 218 7.87 -5.10 -0.39
C PHE A 218 7.90 -6.08 -1.54
N LEU A 219 7.44 -5.63 -2.71
CA LEU A 219 7.29 -6.46 -3.89
C LEU A 219 7.85 -5.83 -5.13
N GLY A 220 8.83 -6.46 -5.76
CA GLY A 220 9.59 -5.76 -6.81
C GLY A 220 10.16 -4.43 -6.34
N SER A 221 10.27 -4.27 -5.02
CA SER A 221 10.69 -3.07 -4.34
C SER A 221 11.92 -3.35 -3.49
N ALA A 222 12.85 -4.12 -4.09
CA ALA A 222 14.01 -4.67 -3.43
C ALA A 222 14.86 -3.56 -2.80
N ILE A 223 15.02 -2.41 -3.48
CA ILE A 223 15.82 -1.30 -2.96
C ILE A 223 15.32 -0.78 -1.60
N LEU A 224 14.00 -0.69 -1.41
CA LEU A 224 13.42 -0.28 -0.13
C LEU A 224 13.47 -1.42 0.89
N GLY A 225 13.17 -2.64 0.45
CA GLY A 225 13.15 -3.81 1.33
C GLY A 225 14.53 -4.13 1.92
N TRP A 226 15.55 -4.28 1.07
CA TRP A 226 16.92 -4.60 1.50
C TRP A 226 17.52 -3.47 2.34
N SER A 227 17.31 -2.22 1.94
CA SER A 227 17.84 -1.08 2.71
C SER A 227 17.23 -0.99 4.11
N LEU A 228 15.93 -1.29 4.25
CA LEU A 228 15.30 -1.38 5.57
C LEU A 228 15.83 -2.59 6.35
N ALA A 229 16.11 -3.72 5.69
CA ALA A 229 16.74 -4.87 6.33
C ALA A 229 18.13 -4.56 6.89
N ASP A 230 18.93 -3.82 6.14
CA ASP A 230 20.30 -3.44 6.51
C ASP A 230 20.35 -2.41 7.66
N SER A 231 19.24 -1.70 7.94
CA SER A 231 19.16 -0.77 9.07
C SER A 231 19.15 -1.44 10.46
N GLY A 232 19.16 -2.78 10.53
CA GLY A 232 19.43 -3.53 11.75
C GLY A 232 18.21 -3.88 12.60
N GLU A 233 16.99 -3.69 12.07
CA GLU A 233 15.73 -4.03 12.74
C GLU A 233 15.01 -5.13 11.93
N PHE A 234 15.22 -6.43 12.27
CA PHE A 234 14.74 -7.49 11.39
C PHE A 234 14.35 -8.79 12.07
N TRP A 235 13.19 -9.38 11.70
CA TRP A 235 12.92 -10.83 11.79
C TRP A 235 11.91 -11.33 10.72
N GLU A 236 12.28 -12.41 10.02
CA GLU A 236 11.55 -13.28 9.04
C GLU A 236 11.51 -12.83 7.56
N HIS A 237 12.55 -13.19 6.78
CA HIS A 237 12.56 -13.11 5.31
C HIS A 237 11.98 -14.39 4.71
N GLN A 238 11.01 -14.28 3.81
CA GLN A 238 10.60 -15.40 2.97
C GLN A 238 10.67 -15.00 1.50
N ALA A 239 11.88 -15.07 0.92
CA ALA A 239 11.99 -15.16 -0.53
C ALA A 239 11.27 -16.44 -0.98
N THR A 240 10.23 -16.28 -1.79
CA THR A 240 9.81 -17.38 -2.64
C THR A 240 10.88 -17.56 -3.72
N PRO A 241 11.29 -18.79 -4.05
CA PRO A 241 12.23 -19.02 -5.14
C PRO A 241 11.68 -18.36 -6.41
N THR A 242 12.46 -17.45 -6.97
CA THR A 242 12.32 -17.00 -8.35
C THR A 242 12.65 -18.18 -9.25
N ASP A 243 12.04 -18.26 -10.42
CA ASP A 243 12.51 -19.15 -11.47
C ASP A 243 14.01 -18.89 -11.65
N PRO A 244 14.91 -19.89 -11.46
CA PRO A 244 16.34 -19.68 -11.60
C PRO A 244 16.75 -19.24 -13.02
N GLU A 245 15.87 -19.42 -14.02
CA GLU A 245 16.10 -18.98 -15.39
C GLU A 245 15.56 -17.56 -15.69
N ASP A 246 14.78 -16.96 -14.78
CA ASP A 246 14.29 -15.59 -14.90
C ASP A 246 14.69 -14.76 -13.68
N PRO A 247 15.85 -14.06 -13.73
CA PRO A 247 16.30 -13.17 -12.66
C PRO A 247 15.38 -11.96 -12.45
N PHE A 248 14.40 -11.75 -13.35
CA PHE A 248 13.34 -10.74 -13.24
C PHE A 248 11.99 -11.36 -12.84
N SER A 249 11.90 -12.65 -12.51
CA SER A 249 10.69 -13.26 -11.95
C SER A 249 10.51 -12.78 -10.51
N VAL A 250 9.90 -11.60 -10.38
CA VAL A 250 9.74 -10.85 -9.13
C VAL A 250 8.83 -11.58 -8.13
N ALA A 251 9.39 -12.50 -7.35
CA ALA A 251 8.71 -13.12 -6.21
C ALA A 251 9.56 -13.05 -4.94
N SER A 252 10.15 -11.89 -4.65
CA SER A 252 10.67 -11.61 -3.31
C SER A 252 9.62 -10.78 -2.59
N TYR A 253 8.84 -11.41 -1.70
CA TYR A 253 8.01 -10.70 -0.74
C TYR A 253 8.85 -10.55 0.52
N LEU A 254 9.32 -9.34 0.79
CA LEU A 254 9.93 -9.06 2.08
C LEU A 254 8.81 -8.65 3.03
N VAL A 255 8.55 -9.47 4.04
CA VAL A 255 7.65 -9.12 5.16
C VAL A 255 8.54 -8.83 6.36
N MET A 256 8.52 -7.59 6.87
CA MET A 256 9.36 -7.22 8.02
C MET A 256 8.50 -6.86 9.22
N ARG A 257 8.80 -7.44 10.39
CA ARG A 257 8.39 -6.89 11.68
C ARG A 257 9.44 -5.89 12.14
N LEU A 258 9.03 -4.69 12.56
CA LEU A 258 9.85 -3.76 13.32
C LEU A 258 9.39 -3.77 14.80
N PRO A 259 10.28 -3.56 15.79
CA PRO A 259 10.02 -3.74 17.22
C PRO A 259 9.02 -2.76 17.83
#